data_AF-A0A2I1M6Z5-F1
#
_entry.id   AF-A0A2I1M6Z5-F1
#
_cell.length_a   1.000
_cell.length_b   1.000
_cell.length_c   1.000
_cell.angle_alpha   90.00
_cell.angle_beta   90.00
_cell.angle_gamma   90.00
#
_symmetry.space_group_name_H-M   'P 1'
#
loop_
_entity.id
_entity.type
_entity.pdbx_description
1 polymer ?
#
loop_
_entity_poly.entity_id
_entity_poly.type
_entity_poly.pdbx_seq_one_letter_code
_entity_poly.pdbx_strand_id
1 'polypeptide(L)' 'MREVKQIIKDEMDYSLCKLLIDYLYYRDVVDEEKWMATSAEIKEKYEPPTLMLEGRYGKRSN' A
#
# COMPACT_ATOMS: atom_id res chain seq x y z
N MET A 1 -16.76 -5.22 -20.90
CA MET A 1 -16.05 -4.21 -20.09
C MET A 1 -15.98 -4.75 -18.67
N ARG A 2 -14.78 -4.98 -18.12
CA ARG A 2 -14.66 -5.25 -16.68
C ARG A 2 -14.91 -3.95 -15.93
N GLU A 3 -15.62 -4.01 -14.81
CA GLU A 3 -15.77 -2.83 -13.96
C GLU A 3 -14.41 -2.42 -13.39
N VAL A 4 -14.15 -1.12 -13.30
CA VAL A 4 -12.90 -0.57 -12.72
C VAL A 4 -12.61 -1.19 -11.35
N LYS A 5 -13.65 -1.46 -10.56
CA LYS A 5 -13.55 -2.14 -9.26
C LYS A 5 -12.99 -3.57 -9.35
N GLN A 6 -13.33 -4.32 -10.40
CA GLN A 6 -12.81 -5.67 -10.63
C GLN A 6 -11.37 -5.64 -11.12
N ILE A 7 -11.01 -4.69 -11.98
CA ILE A 7 -9.62 -4.51 -12.42
C ILE A 7 -8.72 -4.16 -11.23
N ILE A 8 -9.15 -3.24 -10.37
CA ILE A 8 -8.43 -2.89 -9.13
C ILE A 8 -8.29 -4.11 -8.22
N LYS A 9 -9.31 -4.97 -8.13
CA LYS A 9 -9.25 -6.17 -7.30
C LYS A 9 -8.34 -7.27 -7.87
N ASP A 10 -8.31 -7.41 -9.19
CA ASP A 10 -7.58 -8.48 -9.88
C ASP A 10 -6.11 -8.10 -10.16
N GLU A 11 -5.79 -6.82 -10.35
CA GLU A 11 -4.46 -6.34 -10.78
C GLU A 11 -3.70 -5.54 -9.73
N MET A 12 -4.38 -4.87 -8.78
CA MET A 12 -3.67 -4.13 -7.73
C MET A 12 -3.41 -5.01 -6.51
N ASP A 13 -2.17 -5.48 -6.40
CA ASP A 13 -1.66 -6.06 -5.17
C ASP A 13 -1.28 -4.99 -4.13
N TYR A 14 -1.04 -5.43 -2.91
CA TYR A 14 -0.60 -4.57 -1.79
C TYR A 14 0.58 -3.67 -2.17
N SER A 15 1.58 -4.22 -2.85
CA SER A 15 2.83 -3.53 -3.21
C SER A 15 2.56 -2.37 -4.16
N LEU A 16 1.71 -2.59 -5.18
CA LEU A 16 1.32 -1.54 -6.12
C LEU A 16 0.52 -0.44 -5.43
N CYS A 17 -0.41 -0.80 -4.55
CA CYS A 17 -1.17 0.17 -3.76
C CYS A 17 -0.24 1.02 -2.88
N LYS A 18 0.71 0.37 -2.19
CA LYS A 18 1.64 1.04 -1.29
C LYS A 18 2.60 1.96 -2.05
N LEU A 19 3.15 1.49 -3.18
CA LEU A 19 4.02 2.28 -4.05
C LEU A 19 3.29 3.52 -4.60
N LEU A 20 2.03 3.38 -5.01
CA LEU A 20 1.25 4.49 -5.55
C LEU A 20 0.99 5.56 -4.49
N ILE A 21 0.56 5.19 -3.28
CA ILE A 21 0.27 6.16 -2.23
C ILE A 21 1.55 6.87 -1.75
N ASP A 22 2.68 6.15 -1.67
CA ASP A 22 3.98 6.73 -1.35
C ASP A 22 4.42 7.72 -2.44
N TYR A 23 4.26 7.37 -3.73
CA TYR A 23 4.55 8.29 -4.83
C TYR A 23 3.71 9.56 -4.78
N LEU A 24 2.41 9.44 -4.50
CA LEU A 24 1.51 10.60 -4.42
C LEU A 24 1.87 11.53 -3.26
N TYR A 25 2.30 10.99 -2.13
CA TYR A 25 2.82 11.77 -1.00
C TYR A 25 4.11 12.50 -1.38
N TYR A 26 5.09 11.81 -1.98
CA TYR A 26 6.36 12.43 -2.43
C TYR A 26 6.21 13.47 -3.56
N ARG A 27 5.05 13.52 -4.21
CA ARG A 27 4.72 14.52 -5.23
C ARG A 27 3.88 15.67 -4.68
N ASP A 28 3.70 15.74 -3.36
CA ASP A 28 2.87 16.73 -2.66
C ASP A 28 1.41 16.76 -3.16
N VAL A 29 0.93 15.64 -3.73
CA VAL A 29 -0.46 15.50 -4.22
C VAL A 29 -1.39 15.15 -3.05
N VAL A 30 -0.85 14.46 -2.05
CA VAL A 30 -1.57 13.98 -0.87
C VAL A 30 -0.79 14.42 0.38
N ASP A 31 -1.49 14.91 1.39
CA ASP A 31 -0.92 15.30 2.68
C ASP A 31 -0.57 14.07 3.55
N GLU A 32 0.22 14.30 4.60
CA GLU A 32 0.67 13.22 5.50
C GLU A 32 -0.51 12.49 6.17
N GLU A 33 -1.56 13.22 6.54
CA GLU A 33 -2.75 12.65 7.18
C GLU A 33 -3.45 11.64 6.27
N LYS A 34 -3.72 12.02 5.02
CA LYS A 34 -4.31 11.12 4.02
C LYS A 34 -3.38 9.98 3.65
N TRP A 35 -2.07 10.24 3.54
CA TRP A 35 -1.10 9.18 3.25
C TRP A 35 -1.12 8.10 4.35
N MET A 36 -1.18 8.50 5.62
CA MET A 36 -1.26 7.59 6.76
C MET A 36 -2.59 6.82 6.78
N ALA A 37 -3.72 7.52 6.61
CA ALA A 37 -5.05 6.90 6.60
C ALA A 37 -5.17 5.86 5.48
N THR A 38 -4.82 6.24 4.25
CA THR A 38 -4.87 5.34 3.08
C THR A 38 -3.87 4.19 3.22
N SER A 39 -2.68 4.41 3.81
CA SER A 39 -1.74 3.31 4.09
C SER A 39 -2.31 2.29 5.08
N ALA A 40 -3.06 2.73 6.09
CA ALA A 40 -3.73 1.84 7.04
C ALA A 40 -4.85 1.03 6.36
N GLU A 41 -5.68 1.67 5.54
CA GLU A 41 -6.74 1.00 4.77
C GLU A 41 -6.18 -0.04 3.79
N ILE A 42 -5.08 0.29 3.10
CA ILE A 42 -4.37 -0.66 2.23
C ILE A 42 -3.86 -1.85 3.06
N LYS A 43 -3.31 -1.61 4.25
CA LYS A 43 -2.85 -2.71 5.11
C LYS A 43 -4.00 -3.62 5.51
N GLU A 44 -5.10 -3.06 6.01
CA GLU A 44 -6.29 -3.82 6.43
C GLU A 44 -6.89 -4.63 5.28
N LYS A 45 -7.03 -4.02 4.10
CA LYS A 45 -7.64 -4.66 2.92
C LYS A 45 -6.86 -5.89 2.42
N TYR A 46 -5.54 -5.88 2.58
CA TYR A 46 -4.66 -6.94 2.10
C TYR A 46 -4.05 -7.77 3.25
N GLU A 47 -4.64 -7.74 4.46
CA GLU A 47 -4.25 -8.61 5.58
C GLU A 47 -4.77 -10.08 5.44
N PRO A 48 -3.99 -11.08 5.91
CA PRO A 48 -2.65 -10.92 6.47
C PRO A 48 -1.66 -10.58 5.36
N PRO A 49 -0.74 -9.62 5.62
CA PRO A 49 0.14 -9.09 4.61
C PRO A 49 0.95 -10.23 4.02
N THR A 50 1.30 -10.12 2.75
CA THR A 50 2.45 -10.80 2.18
C THR A 50 3.68 -10.50 3.05
N LEU A 51 3.88 -11.30 4.11
CA LEU A 51 4.98 -11.28 5.09
C LEU A 51 6.37 -11.26 4.42
N MET A 52 6.42 -11.60 3.13
CA MET A 52 7.62 -11.51 2.29
C MET A 52 8.11 -10.08 2.03
N LEU A 53 7.29 -9.03 2.17
CA LEU A 53 7.70 -7.64 1.89
C LEU A 53 8.05 -6.82 3.14
N GLU A 54 7.38 -7.04 4.27
CA GLU A 54 7.67 -6.32 5.53
C GLU A 54 8.90 -6.92 6.29
N GLY A 55 9.44 -8.05 5.85
CA GLY A 55 10.43 -8.87 6.56
C GLY A 55 11.93 -8.56 6.39
N ARG A 56 12.35 -7.37 5.92
CA ARG A 56 13.80 -7.03 5.82
C ARG A 56 14.22 -5.62 6.30
N TYR A 57 13.40 -4.93 7.09
CA TYR A 57 13.82 -3.67 7.73
C TYR A 57 13.75 -3.67 9.27
N GLY A 58 13.69 -4.86 9.89
CA GLY A 58 13.38 -5.00 11.33
C GLY A 58 14.30 -5.87 12.19
N LYS A 59 15.54 -6.17 11.77
CA LYS A 59 16.55 -6.75 12.68
C LYS A 59 17.82 -5.91 12.65
N ARG A 60 17.83 -4.81 13.40
CA ARG A 60 19.09 -4.34 14.00
C ARG A 60 19.39 -5.29 15.15
N SER A 61 20.29 -6.23 14.89
CA SER A 61 20.93 -7.02 15.95
C SER A 61 21.60 -6.03 16.90
N ASN A 62 21.20 -6.05 18.17
CA ASN A 62 22.05 -5.61 19.27
C ASN A 62 23.03 -6.74 19.60
#